data_AF-A0A2J8SFB8-F1
#
_entry.id   AF-A0A2J8SFB8-F1
#
_cell.length_a   1.000
_cell.length_b   1.000
_cell.length_c   1.000
_cell.angle_alpha   90.00
_cell.angle_beta   90.00
_cell.angle_gamma   90.00
#
_symmetry.space_group_name_H-M   'P 1'
#
loop_
_entity.id
_entity.type
_entity.pdbx_description
1 polymer ?
#
loop_
_entity_poly.entity_id
_entity_poly.type
_entity_poly.pdbx_seq_one_letter_code
_entity_poly.pdbx_strand_id
1 'polypeptide(L)'
;MQLRTPGDQILNFTILQIFPFTYESKRMGIIVRDESTGEITFYMKGADVVMAGIVQYNDWLEEECGNMAREGLRVLVVAKKSLAEEQYQDFEARYVQAKLSVHDRSLKVATVIESLEMEMELLCLTGVEDQLQADVRPTLETLRNAGIKVWMLTGDKLETATCTAKNAHLVTRNQDIHVFRLVTNRGEAHLELNAFRRKHDCALVISGDSLEVCLKYYEYEFMELACQCPAVVCCRCAPTQKAQIVRLLQERTGKLTCAVGDGGNDVSMIQESDCGVGVEGKVRENRLRWLQTSPSLNLSILAGCLWCTAGTATSGQLPSASS
;
A
#
# COMPACT_ATOMS: atom_id res chain seq x y z
N MET A 1 -11.23 23.42 -14.39
CA MET A 1 -11.71 22.70 -13.19
C MET A 1 -12.39 23.73 -12.30
N GLN A 2 -13.61 23.45 -11.82
CA GLN A 2 -14.33 24.36 -10.93
C GLN A 2 -14.42 23.75 -9.53
N LEU A 3 -14.12 24.54 -8.51
CA LEU A 3 -14.23 24.16 -7.12
C LEU A 3 -15.23 25.08 -6.43
N ARG A 4 -16.18 24.48 -5.69
CA ARG A 4 -17.14 25.22 -4.86
C ARG A 4 -16.63 25.22 -3.43
N THR A 5 -16.38 26.39 -2.87
CA THR A 5 -15.94 26.52 -1.47
C THR A 5 -17.12 26.28 -0.51
N PRO A 6 -16.87 26.04 0.79
CA PRO A 6 -17.93 25.94 1.79
C PRO A 6 -18.82 27.20 1.88
N GLY A 7 -18.31 28.35 1.45
CA GLY A 7 -19.04 29.63 1.36
C GLY A 7 -19.79 29.84 0.05
N ASP A 8 -19.97 28.79 -0.75
CA ASP A 8 -20.67 28.83 -2.05
C ASP A 8 -19.99 29.69 -3.14
N GLN A 9 -18.70 29.99 -2.97
CA GLN A 9 -17.93 30.68 -4.00
C GLN A 9 -17.39 29.66 -5.01
N ILE A 10 -17.52 29.97 -6.30
CA ILE A 10 -16.95 29.16 -7.37
C ILE A 10 -15.55 29.69 -7.71
N LEU A 11 -14.55 28.84 -7.57
CA LEU A 11 -13.16 29.08 -7.97
C LEU A 11 -12.88 28.31 -9.26
N ASN A 12 -12.25 28.97 -10.23
CA ASN A 12 -11.88 28.36 -11.50
C ASN A 12 -10.38 28.16 -11.56
N PHE A 13 -9.98 26.93 -11.87
CA PHE A 13 -8.58 26.53 -12.02
C PHE A 13 -8.35 25.87 -13.37
N THR A 14 -7.22 26.19 -13.99
CA THR A 14 -6.71 25.46 -15.15
C THR A 14 -5.62 24.50 -14.70
N ILE A 15 -5.74 23.22 -15.05
CA ILE A 15 -4.68 22.23 -14.81
C ILE A 15 -3.65 22.37 -15.94
N LEU A 16 -2.45 22.80 -15.58
CA LEU A 16 -1.34 23.01 -16.50
C LEU A 16 -0.58 21.72 -16.78
N GLN A 17 -0.31 20.92 -15.74
CA GLN A 17 0.37 19.63 -15.87
C GLN A 17 -0.17 18.60 -14.87
N ILE A 18 -0.10 17.33 -15.26
CA ILE A 18 -0.44 16.17 -14.41
C ILE A 18 0.74 15.21 -14.37
N PHE A 19 1.20 14.89 -13.17
CA PHE A 19 2.19 13.87 -12.90
C PHE A 19 1.48 12.67 -12.25
N PRO A 20 1.13 11.64 -13.03
CA PRO A 20 0.37 10.51 -12.53
C PRO A 20 1.17 9.72 -11.49
N PHE A 21 0.43 9.01 -10.65
CA PHE A 21 1.03 8.08 -9.69
C PHE A 21 1.74 6.95 -10.43
N THR A 22 2.95 6.60 -9.97
CA THR A 22 3.61 5.35 -10.34
C THR A 22 4.04 4.59 -9.09
N TYR A 23 4.18 3.28 -9.22
CA TYR A 23 4.63 2.43 -8.12
C TYR A 23 6.04 2.79 -7.64
N GLU A 24 6.89 3.22 -8.58
CA GLU A 24 8.28 3.62 -8.32
C GLU A 24 8.34 4.97 -7.59
N SER A 25 7.52 5.94 -8.01
CA SER A 25 7.53 7.28 -7.44
C SER A 25 6.79 7.36 -6.10
N LYS A 26 5.75 6.53 -5.91
CA LYS A 26 4.83 6.51 -4.75
C LYS A 26 4.23 7.88 -4.42
N ARG A 27 4.11 8.73 -5.44
CA ARG A 27 3.60 10.09 -5.35
C ARG A 27 2.96 10.51 -6.67
N MET A 28 2.11 11.52 -6.61
CA MET A 28 1.51 12.14 -7.77
C MET A 28 1.33 13.63 -7.52
N GLY A 29 1.32 14.43 -8.58
CA GLY A 29 1.19 15.87 -8.48
C GLY A 29 0.49 16.50 -9.66
N ILE A 30 0.09 17.75 -9.48
CA ILE A 30 -0.53 18.58 -10.51
C ILE A 30 0.00 20.00 -10.40
N ILE A 31 0.20 20.65 -11.54
CA ILE A 31 0.39 22.11 -11.58
C ILE A 31 -0.94 22.72 -11.97
N VAL A 32 -1.41 23.68 -11.18
CA VAL A 32 -2.66 24.38 -11.43
C VAL A 32 -2.40 25.89 -11.47
N ARG A 33 -3.18 26.58 -12.30
CA ARG A 33 -3.28 28.04 -12.32
C ARG A 33 -4.65 28.46 -11.84
N ASP A 34 -4.71 29.34 -10.84
CA ASP A 34 -5.93 30.03 -10.45
C ASP A 34 -6.27 31.07 -11.53
N GLU A 35 -7.47 31.00 -12.11
CA GLU A 35 -7.87 31.90 -13.19
C GLU A 35 -8.20 33.32 -12.70
N SER A 36 -8.48 33.49 -11.41
CA SER A 36 -8.82 34.77 -10.81
C SER A 36 -7.58 35.55 -10.36
N THR A 37 -6.59 34.87 -9.79
CA THR A 37 -5.36 35.51 -9.28
C THR A 37 -4.19 35.39 -10.25
N GLY A 38 -4.22 34.42 -11.18
CA GLY A 38 -3.09 34.06 -12.02
C GLY A 38 -2.02 33.24 -11.30
N GLU A 39 -2.19 32.94 -10.01
CA GLU A 39 -1.20 32.20 -9.22
C GLU A 39 -1.03 30.77 -9.76
N ILE A 40 0.23 30.35 -9.91
CA ILE A 40 0.57 28.99 -10.27
C ILE A 40 1.05 28.25 -9.03
N THR A 41 0.42 27.10 -8.75
CA THR A 41 0.78 26.25 -7.63
C THR A 41 1.00 24.83 -8.10
N PHE A 42 2.13 24.26 -7.71
CA PHE A 42 2.38 22.83 -7.81
C PHE A 42 1.90 22.14 -6.54
N TYR A 43 0.92 21.24 -6.66
CA TYR A 43 0.45 20.40 -5.57
C TYR A 43 0.96 18.97 -5.75
N MET A 44 1.31 18.34 -4.63
CA MET A 44 1.73 16.94 -4.61
C MET A 44 1.10 16.21 -3.43
N LYS A 45 0.75 14.95 -3.66
CA LYS A 45 0.47 13.98 -2.58
C LYS A 45 1.28 12.72 -2.77
N GLY A 46 1.75 12.14 -1.68
CA GLY A 46 2.54 10.91 -1.74
C GLY A 46 2.65 10.19 -0.40
N ALA A 47 3.30 9.04 -0.44
CA ALA A 47 3.67 8.30 0.77
C ALA A 47 4.65 9.13 1.61
N ASP A 48 4.49 9.07 2.93
CA ASP A 48 5.30 9.83 3.87
C ASP A 48 6.80 9.61 3.76
N VAL A 49 7.24 8.36 3.56
CA VAL A 49 8.65 8.02 3.34
C VAL A 49 9.28 8.70 2.12
N VAL A 50 8.48 9.02 1.10
CA VAL A 50 8.95 9.74 -0.09
C VAL A 50 8.85 11.23 0.14
N MET A 51 7.72 11.68 0.70
CA MET A 51 7.44 13.10 0.89
C MET A 51 8.35 13.74 1.95
N ALA A 52 8.83 13.00 2.95
CA ALA A 52 9.75 13.50 3.97
C ALA A 52 11.06 14.07 3.39
N GLY A 53 11.52 13.54 2.25
CA GLY A 53 12.70 14.07 1.54
C GLY A 53 12.40 15.19 0.54
N ILE A 54 11.12 15.45 0.25
CA ILE A 54 10.66 16.44 -0.74
C ILE A 54 10.20 17.74 -0.06
N VAL A 55 9.55 17.60 1.11
CA VAL A 55 9.05 18.74 1.87
C VAL A 55 10.16 19.38 2.70
N GLN A 56 9.95 20.64 3.07
CA GLN A 56 10.81 21.33 4.02
C GLN A 56 10.85 20.55 5.35
N TYR A 57 12.03 20.47 5.95
CA TYR A 57 12.23 19.74 7.19
C TYR A 57 11.23 20.19 8.28
N ASN A 58 10.53 19.22 8.87
CA ASN A 58 9.54 19.47 9.91
C ASN A 58 9.48 18.27 10.86
N ASP A 59 9.93 18.46 12.11
CA ASP A 59 9.93 17.41 13.15
C ASP A 59 8.53 16.80 13.37
N TRP A 60 7.48 17.61 13.22
CA TRP A 60 6.08 17.21 13.40
C TRP A 60 5.64 16.15 12.39
N LEU A 61 6.21 16.16 11.18
CA LEU A 61 5.77 15.29 10.08
C LEU A 61 5.96 13.81 10.40
N GLU A 62 7.16 13.43 10.85
CA GLU A 62 7.50 12.04 11.13
C GLU A 62 6.71 11.50 12.32
N GLU A 63 6.59 12.32 13.38
CA GLU A 63 5.86 11.96 14.59
C GLU A 63 4.37 11.72 14.29
N GLU A 64 3.69 12.64 13.61
CA GLU A 64 2.27 12.50 13.31
C GLU A 64 1.99 11.39 12.29
N CYS A 65 2.83 11.21 11.29
CA CYS A 65 2.72 10.06 10.38
C CYS A 65 2.81 8.74 11.16
N GLY A 66 3.70 8.67 12.16
CA GLY A 66 3.80 7.54 13.08
C GLY A 66 2.55 7.36 13.94
N ASN A 67 2.00 8.45 14.49
CA ASN A 67 0.79 8.43 15.32
C ASN A 67 -0.41 7.86 14.55
N MET A 68 -0.66 8.41 13.35
CA MET A 68 -1.75 7.96 12.48
C MET A 68 -1.56 6.51 12.00
N ALA A 69 -0.32 6.10 11.70
CA ALA A 69 -0.03 4.71 11.34
C ALA A 69 -0.29 3.73 12.49
N ARG A 70 -0.02 4.13 13.74
CA ARG A 70 -0.34 3.35 14.96
C ARG A 70 -1.83 3.23 15.22
N GLU A 71 -2.62 4.18 14.73
CA GLU A 71 -4.09 4.09 14.69
C GLU A 71 -4.61 3.21 13.55
N GLY A 72 -3.71 2.71 12.69
CA GLY A 72 -4.06 1.85 11.55
C GLY A 72 -4.48 2.62 10.29
N LEU A 73 -4.25 3.93 10.25
CA LEU A 73 -4.56 4.75 9.08
C LEU A 73 -3.44 4.66 8.03
N ARG A 74 -3.83 4.62 6.75
CA ARG A 74 -2.90 4.85 5.64
C ARG A 74 -2.70 6.35 5.48
N VAL A 75 -1.47 6.80 5.72
CA VAL A 75 -1.11 8.22 5.72
C VAL A 75 -0.64 8.66 4.33
N LEU A 76 -1.20 9.74 3.81
CA LEU A 76 -0.66 10.49 2.68
C LEU A 76 -0.30 11.90 3.11
N VAL A 77 0.88 12.35 2.69
CA VAL A 77 1.37 13.70 2.91
C VAL A 77 1.00 14.55 1.70
N VAL A 78 0.45 15.74 1.95
CA VAL A 78 0.11 16.71 0.91
C VAL A 78 0.98 17.95 1.08
N ALA A 79 1.59 18.38 -0.01
CA ALA A 79 2.48 19.54 -0.03
C ALA A 79 2.18 20.42 -1.26
N LYS A 80 2.60 21.68 -1.18
CA LYS A 80 2.53 22.61 -2.29
C LYS A 80 3.84 23.36 -2.52
N LYS A 81 3.97 23.96 -3.69
CA LYS A 81 5.01 24.93 -4.02
C LYS A 81 4.44 25.97 -4.96
N SER A 82 4.47 27.24 -4.56
CA SER A 82 4.07 28.34 -5.45
C SER A 82 5.19 28.57 -6.48
N LEU A 83 4.80 28.77 -7.73
CA LEU A 83 5.72 28.98 -8.85
C LEU A 83 5.49 30.38 -9.43
N ALA A 84 6.57 31.13 -9.64
CA ALA A 84 6.51 32.32 -10.47
C ALA A 84 6.25 31.91 -11.93
N GLU A 85 5.63 32.80 -12.71
CA GLU A 85 5.33 32.56 -14.12
C GLU A 85 6.61 32.19 -14.92
N GLU A 86 7.73 32.87 -14.67
CA GLU A 86 9.02 32.57 -15.28
C GLU A 86 9.55 31.17 -14.92
N GLN A 87 9.40 30.76 -13.66
CA GLN A 87 9.83 29.44 -13.19
C GLN A 87 9.00 28.33 -13.85
N TYR A 88 7.69 28.55 -14.00
CA TYR A 88 6.81 27.62 -14.69
C TYR A 88 7.16 27.53 -16.18
N GLN A 89 7.40 28.65 -16.85
CA GLN A 89 7.76 28.66 -18.28
C GLN A 89 9.10 27.97 -18.54
N ASP A 90 10.12 28.20 -17.70
CA ASP A 90 11.39 27.48 -17.77
C ASP A 90 11.21 25.97 -17.55
N PHE A 91 10.45 25.58 -16.53
CA PHE A 91 10.13 24.18 -16.27
C PHE A 91 9.43 23.53 -17.48
N GLU A 92 8.40 24.18 -18.02
CA GLU A 92 7.61 23.66 -19.13
C GLU A 92 8.48 23.49 -20.38
N ALA A 93 9.35 24.46 -20.68
CA ALA A 93 10.29 24.36 -21.79
C ALA A 93 11.24 23.15 -21.63
N ARG A 94 11.86 22.98 -20.44
CA ARG A 94 12.72 21.82 -20.14
C ARG A 94 11.94 20.51 -20.19
N TYR A 95 10.71 20.50 -19.71
CA TYR A 95 9.86 19.32 -19.66
C TYR A 95 9.43 18.86 -21.05
N VAL A 96 9.02 19.79 -21.92
CA VAL A 96 8.73 19.52 -23.34
C VAL A 96 9.98 19.03 -24.07
N GLN A 97 11.12 19.67 -23.86
CA GLN A 97 12.39 19.25 -24.45
C GLN A 97 12.77 17.82 -24.02
N ALA A 98 12.60 17.49 -22.73
CA ALA A 98 12.85 16.15 -22.21
C ALA A 98 11.91 15.11 -22.85
N LYS A 99 10.62 15.44 -23.01
CA LYS A 99 9.63 14.56 -23.68
C LYS A 99 9.92 14.32 -25.16
N LEU A 100 10.46 15.32 -25.86
CA LEU A 100 10.83 15.21 -27.29
C LEU A 100 12.16 14.49 -27.51
N SER A 101 12.95 14.24 -26.45
CA SER A 101 14.22 13.53 -26.56
C SER A 101 14.03 12.10 -27.07
N VAL A 102 14.83 11.73 -28.07
CA VAL A 102 14.86 10.36 -28.63
C VAL A 102 15.64 9.42 -27.71
N HIS A 103 16.69 9.92 -27.06
CA HIS A 103 17.53 9.16 -26.14
C HIS A 103 17.21 9.49 -24.69
N ASP A 104 17.21 8.47 -23.83
CA ASP A 104 17.04 8.58 -22.37
C ASP A 104 15.86 9.44 -21.91
N ARG A 105 14.77 9.42 -22.69
CA ARG A 105 13.58 10.24 -22.47
C ARG A 105 13.06 10.12 -21.05
N SER A 106 12.91 8.89 -20.54
CA SER A 106 12.36 8.64 -19.21
C SER A 106 13.22 9.25 -18.10
N LEU A 107 14.55 9.15 -18.23
CA LEU A 107 15.48 9.68 -17.24
C LEU A 107 15.50 11.21 -17.27
N LYS A 108 15.54 11.82 -18.45
CA LYS A 108 15.47 13.29 -18.59
C LYS A 108 14.18 13.86 -18.02
N VAL A 109 13.05 13.21 -18.28
CA VAL A 109 11.74 13.61 -17.74
C VAL A 109 11.75 13.51 -16.21
N ALA A 110 12.28 12.43 -15.65
CA ALA A 110 12.38 12.27 -14.20
C ALA A 110 13.22 13.38 -13.55
N THR A 111 14.40 13.69 -14.10
CA THR A 111 15.28 14.76 -13.59
C THR A 111 14.61 16.15 -13.63
N VAL A 112 13.85 16.44 -14.69
CA VAL A 112 13.13 17.71 -14.79
C VAL A 112 12.01 17.77 -13.74
N ILE A 113 11.28 16.68 -13.52
CA ILE A 113 10.26 16.59 -12.47
C ILE A 113 10.91 16.78 -11.09
N GLU A 114 11.97 16.03 -10.77
CA GLU A 114 12.68 16.13 -9.49
C GLU A 114 13.13 17.56 -9.17
N SER A 115 13.46 18.38 -10.17
CA SER A 115 13.80 19.80 -9.96
C SER A 115 12.66 20.65 -9.39
N LEU A 116 11.39 20.24 -9.57
CA LEU A 116 10.24 20.86 -8.90
C LEU A 116 10.03 20.32 -7.49
N GLU A 117 10.39 19.06 -7.24
CA GLU A 117 10.09 18.29 -6.02
C GLU A 117 11.11 18.52 -4.90
N MET A 118 11.49 19.78 -4.69
CA MET A 118 12.47 20.17 -3.67
C MET A 118 11.91 21.30 -2.82
N GLU A 119 12.09 21.19 -1.50
CA GLU A 119 11.72 22.21 -0.50
C GLU A 119 10.24 22.63 -0.56
N MET A 120 9.34 21.67 -0.80
CA MET A 120 7.90 21.93 -0.83
C MET A 120 7.34 22.28 0.55
N GLU A 121 6.36 23.17 0.61
CA GLU A 121 5.63 23.54 1.83
C GLU A 121 4.65 22.41 2.20
N LEU A 122 4.80 21.86 3.41
CA LEU A 122 3.86 20.88 3.95
C LEU A 122 2.50 21.54 4.21
N LEU A 123 1.43 21.00 3.66
CA LEU A 123 0.08 21.51 3.87
C LEU A 123 -0.68 20.74 4.94
N CYS A 124 -0.75 19.41 4.79
CA CYS A 124 -1.49 18.56 5.71
C CYS A 124 -1.12 17.09 5.54
N LEU A 125 -1.57 16.31 6.52
CA LEU A 125 -1.62 14.86 6.48
C LEU A 125 -3.06 14.42 6.28
N THR A 126 -3.23 13.34 5.52
CA THR A 126 -4.52 12.66 5.39
C THR A 126 -4.37 11.23 5.87
N GLY A 127 -5.28 10.79 6.73
CA GLY A 127 -5.37 9.42 7.20
C GLY A 127 -6.58 8.77 6.59
N VAL A 128 -6.36 7.69 5.85
CA VAL A 128 -7.43 6.89 5.26
C VAL A 128 -7.49 5.56 6.00
N GLU A 129 -8.61 5.31 6.67
CA GLU A 129 -8.87 4.00 7.25
C GLU A 129 -9.15 2.99 6.14
N ASP A 130 -8.45 1.86 6.16
CA ASP A 130 -8.76 0.74 5.28
C ASP A 130 -9.69 -0.24 6.00
N GLN A 131 -10.98 -0.18 5.68
CA GLN A 131 -11.96 -1.09 6.25
C GLN A 131 -11.90 -2.46 5.57
N LEU A 132 -11.99 -3.51 6.41
CA LEU A 132 -12.14 -4.88 5.94
C LEU A 132 -13.50 -5.06 5.25
N GLN A 133 -13.57 -5.82 4.14
CA GLN A 133 -14.84 -6.15 3.47
C GLN A 133 -15.57 -7.13 4.40
N ALA A 134 -16.84 -7.32 4.07
CA ALA A 134 -17.70 -8.29 4.70
C ALA A 134 -17.02 -9.66 4.79
N ASP A 135 -17.27 -10.34 5.90
CA ASP A 135 -16.97 -11.75 6.10
C ASP A 135 -15.49 -12.17 6.11
N VAL A 136 -14.52 -11.23 6.12
CA VAL A 136 -13.09 -11.56 6.32
C VAL A 136 -12.86 -12.35 7.59
N ARG A 137 -13.42 -11.87 8.69
CA ARG A 137 -13.25 -12.47 10.02
C ARG A 137 -13.79 -13.91 10.08
N PRO A 138 -15.07 -14.17 9.76
CA PRO A 138 -15.60 -15.54 9.79
C PRO A 138 -14.91 -16.45 8.77
N THR A 139 -14.43 -15.89 7.65
CA THR A 139 -13.68 -16.66 6.67
C THR A 139 -12.32 -17.11 7.21
N LEU A 140 -11.52 -16.20 7.78
CA LEU A 140 -10.22 -16.53 8.36
C LEU A 140 -10.38 -17.54 9.51
N GLU A 141 -11.45 -17.42 10.30
CA GLU A 141 -11.81 -18.42 11.32
C GLU A 141 -12.09 -19.80 10.70
N THR A 142 -12.85 -19.85 9.61
CA THR A 142 -13.17 -21.11 8.90
C THR A 142 -11.91 -21.76 8.33
N LEU A 143 -11.04 -20.98 7.69
CA LEU A 143 -9.76 -21.47 7.16
C LEU A 143 -8.88 -22.04 8.27
N ARG A 144 -8.78 -21.32 9.40
CA ARG A 144 -8.01 -21.79 10.56
C ARG A 144 -8.60 -23.08 11.14
N ASN A 145 -9.92 -23.18 11.24
CA ASN A 145 -10.60 -24.40 11.73
C ASN A 145 -10.39 -25.59 10.78
N ALA A 146 -10.20 -25.33 9.49
CA ALA A 146 -9.82 -26.34 8.49
C ALA A 146 -8.33 -26.71 8.53
N GLY A 147 -7.52 -26.12 9.42
CA GLY A 147 -6.09 -26.37 9.54
C GLY A 147 -5.24 -25.65 8.48
N ILE A 148 -5.80 -24.67 7.77
CA ILE A 148 -5.10 -23.87 6.78
C ILE A 148 -4.35 -22.75 7.51
N LYS A 149 -3.03 -22.67 7.29
CA LYS A 149 -2.20 -21.57 7.81
C LYS A 149 -2.27 -20.38 6.87
N VAL A 150 -2.52 -19.20 7.41
CA VAL A 150 -2.65 -17.96 6.64
C VAL A 150 -1.43 -17.06 6.86
N TRP A 151 -0.82 -16.63 5.77
CA TRP A 151 0.28 -15.67 5.75
C TRP A 151 -0.21 -14.38 5.06
N MET A 152 -0.01 -13.23 5.71
CA MET A 152 -0.36 -11.92 5.16
C MET A 152 0.90 -11.26 4.60
N LEU A 153 0.93 -11.02 3.29
CA LEU A 153 2.06 -10.36 2.61
C LEU A 153 1.62 -8.98 2.07
N THR A 154 2.03 -7.90 2.72
CA THR A 154 1.62 -6.54 2.36
C THR A 154 2.82 -5.61 2.08
N GLY A 155 2.58 -4.61 1.22
CA GLY A 155 3.50 -3.49 1.01
C GLY A 155 3.36 -2.38 2.06
N ASP A 156 2.37 -2.48 2.95
CA ASP A 156 2.12 -1.50 4.01
C ASP A 156 3.24 -1.48 5.07
N LYS A 157 3.26 -0.42 5.88
CA LYS A 157 4.14 -0.32 7.04
C LYS A 157 3.80 -1.35 8.11
N LEU A 158 4.76 -1.58 9.01
CA LEU A 158 4.63 -2.53 10.11
C LEU A 158 3.42 -2.24 10.99
N GLU A 159 3.22 -0.97 11.34
CA GLU A 159 2.16 -0.50 12.23
C GLU A 159 0.77 -0.79 11.61
N THR A 160 0.57 -0.34 10.37
CA THR A 160 -0.68 -0.56 9.63
C THR A 160 -0.93 -2.04 9.38
N ALA A 161 0.08 -2.81 8.95
CA ALA A 161 -0.05 -4.25 8.72
C ALA A 161 -0.44 -5.00 10.00
N THR A 162 0.16 -4.62 11.14
CA THR A 162 -0.17 -5.19 12.45
C THR A 162 -1.59 -4.84 12.85
N CYS A 163 -2.03 -3.60 12.63
CA CYS A 163 -3.41 -3.19 12.88
C CYS A 163 -4.41 -3.98 12.02
N THR A 164 -4.15 -4.12 10.72
CA THR A 164 -4.98 -4.91 9.80
C THR A 164 -5.04 -6.37 10.23
N ALA A 165 -3.91 -6.98 10.60
CA ALA A 165 -3.88 -8.36 11.07
C ALA A 165 -4.69 -8.58 12.36
N LYS A 166 -4.62 -7.63 13.31
CA LYS A 166 -5.44 -7.63 14.54
C LYS A 166 -6.92 -7.43 14.23
N ASN A 167 -7.25 -6.46 13.37
CA ASN A 167 -8.62 -6.13 12.99
C ASN A 167 -9.28 -7.27 12.20
N ALA A 168 -8.50 -8.03 11.44
CA ALA A 168 -8.95 -9.19 10.70
C ALA A 168 -9.09 -10.46 11.56
N HIS A 169 -8.65 -10.43 12.83
CA HIS A 169 -8.49 -11.60 13.70
C HIS A 169 -7.61 -12.70 13.08
N LEU A 170 -6.67 -12.31 12.21
CA LEU A 170 -5.59 -13.18 11.77
C LEU A 170 -4.71 -13.55 12.97
N VAL A 171 -4.49 -12.57 13.86
CA VAL A 171 -3.95 -12.79 15.20
C VAL A 171 -5.10 -12.67 16.20
N THR A 172 -5.27 -13.66 17.07
CA THR A 172 -6.31 -13.59 18.10
C THR A 172 -5.97 -12.55 19.17
N ARG A 173 -6.98 -12.00 19.85
CA ARG A 173 -6.79 -10.93 20.85
C ARG A 173 -5.84 -11.29 22.00
N ASN A 174 -5.72 -12.57 22.35
CA ASN A 174 -4.92 -13.05 23.48
C ASN A 174 -3.59 -13.68 23.04
N GLN A 175 -3.30 -13.69 21.75
CA GLN A 175 -2.11 -14.30 21.21
C GLN A 175 -1.00 -13.27 21.10
N ASP A 176 0.19 -13.66 21.56
CA ASP A 176 1.36 -12.81 21.52
C ASP A 176 1.78 -12.54 20.07
N ILE A 177 2.23 -11.31 19.82
CA ILE A 177 2.84 -10.93 18.55
C ILE A 177 4.32 -10.71 18.79
N HIS A 178 5.14 -11.50 18.11
CA HIS A 178 6.56 -11.25 18.01
C HIS A 178 6.83 -10.36 16.80
N VAL A 179 7.15 -9.10 17.08
CA VAL A 179 7.65 -8.16 16.06
C VAL A 179 9.15 -8.39 15.91
N PHE A 180 9.55 -8.93 14.76
CA PHE A 180 10.94 -9.19 14.41
C PHE A 180 11.67 -7.86 14.25
N ARG A 181 12.78 -7.69 14.97
CA ARG A 181 13.55 -6.44 14.92
C ARG A 181 14.17 -6.22 13.54
N LEU A 182 14.38 -4.95 13.21
CA LEU A 182 15.11 -4.59 12.01
C LEU A 182 16.54 -5.14 12.09
N VAL A 183 16.93 -5.97 11.13
CA VAL A 183 18.28 -6.53 11.00
C VAL A 183 18.87 -6.17 9.65
N THR A 184 20.16 -5.83 9.65
CA THR A 184 20.88 -5.38 8.44
C THR A 184 22.02 -6.31 8.05
N ASN A 185 22.47 -7.16 8.97
CA ASN A 185 23.61 -8.03 8.78
C ASN A 185 23.38 -9.42 9.39
N ARG A 186 24.28 -10.35 9.03
CA ARG A 186 24.22 -11.75 9.48
C ARG A 186 24.24 -11.90 11.00
N GLY A 187 25.04 -11.09 11.71
CA GLY A 187 25.17 -11.19 13.17
C GLY A 187 23.89 -10.81 13.90
N GLU A 188 23.28 -9.69 13.51
CA GLU A 188 21.99 -9.23 14.02
C GLU A 188 20.87 -10.25 13.74
N ALA A 189 20.80 -10.75 12.50
CA ALA A 189 19.84 -11.78 12.13
C ALA A 189 19.98 -13.04 12.99
N HIS A 190 21.21 -13.47 13.28
CA HIS A 190 21.46 -14.63 14.14
C HIS A 190 20.97 -14.41 15.58
N LEU A 191 21.25 -13.24 16.16
CA LEU A 191 20.82 -12.91 17.51
C LEU A 191 19.30 -12.84 17.62
N GLU A 192 18.65 -12.21 16.64
CA GLU A 192 17.19 -12.07 16.62
C GLU A 192 16.50 -13.42 16.39
N LEU A 193 17.00 -14.25 15.47
CA LEU A 193 16.52 -15.62 15.28
C LEU A 193 16.62 -16.42 16.58
N ASN A 194 17.74 -16.35 17.30
CA ASN A 194 17.88 -17.04 18.60
C ASN A 194 16.95 -16.49 19.69
N ALA A 195 16.60 -15.21 19.64
CA ALA A 195 15.57 -14.64 20.51
C ALA A 195 14.18 -15.16 20.14
N PHE A 196 13.87 -15.19 18.85
CA PHE A 196 12.59 -15.66 18.31
C PHE A 196 12.36 -17.15 18.57
N ARG A 197 13.39 -17.98 18.45
CA ARG A 197 13.34 -19.44 18.75
C ARG A 197 12.79 -19.78 20.14
N ARG A 198 12.93 -18.86 21.10
CA ARG A 198 12.47 -19.05 22.48
C ARG A 198 11.01 -18.64 22.68
N LYS A 199 10.36 -18.10 21.64
CA LYS A 199 8.94 -17.75 21.65
C LYS A 199 8.13 -18.91 21.10
N HIS A 200 7.07 -19.27 21.82
CA HIS A 200 6.12 -20.29 21.41
C HIS A 200 4.74 -19.65 21.25
N ASP A 201 3.93 -20.20 20.35
CA ASP A 201 2.53 -19.81 20.12
C ASP A 201 2.29 -18.30 19.90
N CYS A 202 3.22 -17.65 19.18
CA CYS A 202 3.12 -16.24 18.84
C CYS A 202 3.00 -16.04 17.33
N ALA A 203 2.24 -15.03 16.90
CA ALA A 203 2.26 -14.59 15.52
C ALA A 203 3.56 -13.82 15.21
N LEU A 204 4.09 -13.98 14.00
CA LEU A 204 5.29 -13.28 13.55
C LEU A 204 4.92 -12.07 12.72
N VAL A 205 5.53 -10.91 13.00
CA VAL A 205 5.51 -9.73 12.12
C VAL A 205 6.94 -9.41 11.72
N ILE A 206 7.25 -9.36 10.43
CA ILE A 206 8.60 -9.11 9.91
C ILE A 206 8.57 -8.16 8.70
N SER A 207 9.56 -7.26 8.59
CA SER A 207 9.72 -6.39 7.42
C SER A 207 10.43 -7.10 6.27
N GLY A 208 10.13 -6.68 5.03
CA GLY A 208 10.77 -7.20 3.81
C GLY A 208 12.31 -7.12 3.87
N ASP A 209 12.86 -6.03 4.39
CA ASP A 209 14.32 -5.84 4.50
C ASP A 209 14.95 -6.88 5.44
N SER A 210 14.33 -7.13 6.60
CA SER A 210 14.82 -8.13 7.57
C SER A 210 14.62 -9.56 7.07
N LEU A 211 13.49 -9.80 6.39
CA LEU A 211 13.21 -11.06 5.74
C LEU A 211 14.28 -11.40 4.71
N GLU A 212 14.69 -10.44 3.88
CA GLU A 212 15.73 -10.65 2.87
C GLU A 212 17.07 -11.07 3.50
N VAL A 213 17.49 -10.42 4.59
CA VAL A 213 18.70 -10.79 5.32
C VAL A 213 18.58 -12.20 5.91
N CYS A 214 17.43 -12.53 6.49
CA CYS A 214 17.17 -13.87 7.04
C CYS A 214 17.21 -14.94 5.95
N LEU A 215 16.52 -14.74 4.82
CA LEU A 215 16.50 -15.68 3.70
C LEU A 215 17.89 -15.83 3.06
N LYS A 216 18.72 -14.79 3.06
CA LYS A 216 20.07 -14.86 2.49
C LYS A 216 21.05 -15.70 3.33
N TYR A 217 20.98 -15.62 4.66
CA TYR A 217 21.99 -16.21 5.54
C TYR A 217 21.51 -17.39 6.40
N TYR A 218 20.20 -17.48 6.65
CA TYR A 218 19.56 -18.42 7.58
C TYR A 218 18.21 -18.91 7.04
N GLU A 219 18.13 -19.14 5.72
CA GLU A 219 16.88 -19.48 5.04
C GLU A 219 16.15 -20.66 5.70
N TYR A 220 16.89 -21.74 5.97
CA TYR A 220 16.33 -22.96 6.52
C TYR A 220 15.78 -22.73 7.93
N GLU A 221 16.60 -22.15 8.82
CA GLU A 221 16.21 -21.92 10.21
C GLU A 221 15.05 -20.92 10.33
N PHE A 222 15.06 -19.86 9.52
CA PHE A 222 13.98 -18.89 9.50
C PHE A 222 12.67 -19.53 9.04
N MET A 223 12.69 -20.25 7.91
CA MET A 223 11.48 -20.88 7.35
C MET A 223 10.91 -21.93 8.29
N GLU A 224 11.76 -22.72 8.96
CA GLU A 224 11.34 -23.70 9.97
C GLU A 224 10.54 -23.01 11.11
N LEU A 225 11.06 -21.90 11.66
CA LEU A 225 10.40 -21.17 12.74
C LEU A 225 9.13 -20.45 12.29
N ALA A 226 9.20 -19.76 11.15
CA ALA A 226 8.05 -19.04 10.60
C ALA A 226 6.90 -20.01 10.25
N CYS A 227 7.21 -21.20 9.73
CA CYS A 227 6.21 -22.24 9.44
C CYS A 227 5.58 -22.83 10.69
N GLN A 228 6.21 -22.74 11.87
CA GLN A 228 5.61 -23.18 13.13
C GLN A 228 4.61 -22.16 13.66
N CYS A 229 4.73 -20.89 13.26
CA CYS A 229 3.84 -19.85 13.73
C CYS A 229 2.38 -20.14 13.33
N PRO A 230 1.41 -19.78 14.20
CA PRO A 230 -0.02 -19.79 13.88
C PRO A 230 -0.39 -18.81 12.77
N ALA A 231 0.27 -17.65 12.71
CA ALA A 231 0.10 -16.65 11.65
C ALA A 231 1.42 -15.89 11.42
N VAL A 232 1.64 -15.45 10.18
CA VAL A 232 2.81 -14.65 9.80
C VAL A 232 2.35 -13.44 8.99
N VAL A 233 2.88 -12.27 9.31
CA VAL A 233 2.65 -11.01 8.61
C VAL A 233 3.98 -10.49 8.11
N CYS A 234 4.15 -10.41 6.79
CA CYS A 234 5.29 -9.76 6.18
C CYS A 234 4.85 -8.38 5.67
N CYS A 235 5.52 -7.33 6.14
CA CYS A 235 5.24 -5.94 5.79
C CYS A 235 6.35 -5.36 4.90
N ARG A 236 6.04 -4.29 4.15
CA ARG A 236 6.94 -3.69 3.14
C ARG A 236 7.52 -4.70 2.13
N CYS A 237 6.78 -5.73 1.75
CA CYS A 237 7.25 -6.72 0.78
C CYS A 237 7.22 -6.18 -0.66
N ALA A 238 8.31 -6.37 -1.40
CA ALA A 238 8.32 -6.18 -2.84
C ALA A 238 7.55 -7.32 -3.57
N PRO A 239 6.98 -7.07 -4.77
CA PRO A 239 6.28 -8.12 -5.54
C PRO A 239 7.13 -9.38 -5.79
N THR A 240 8.43 -9.21 -6.02
CA THR A 240 9.39 -10.32 -6.20
C THR A 240 9.59 -11.12 -4.92
N GLN A 241 9.68 -10.44 -3.77
CA GLN A 241 9.80 -11.09 -2.46
C GLN A 241 8.55 -11.91 -2.14
N LYS A 242 7.34 -11.42 -2.49
CA LYS A 242 6.11 -12.19 -2.27
C LYS A 242 6.11 -13.54 -2.99
N ALA A 243 6.53 -13.56 -4.26
CA ALA A 243 6.66 -14.79 -5.03
C ALA A 243 7.72 -15.72 -4.44
N GLN A 244 8.88 -15.19 -4.04
CA GLN A 244 9.93 -15.96 -3.40
C GLN A 244 9.44 -16.68 -2.13
N ILE A 245 8.63 -16.01 -1.29
CA ILE A 245 8.05 -16.61 -0.08
C ILE A 245 7.17 -17.82 -0.43
N VAL A 246 6.29 -17.68 -1.43
CA VAL A 246 5.40 -18.78 -1.87
C VAL A 246 6.22 -19.99 -2.31
N ARG A 247 7.22 -19.76 -3.15
CA ARG A 247 8.11 -20.81 -3.63
C ARG A 247 8.83 -21.53 -2.49
N LEU A 248 9.38 -20.78 -1.53
CA LEU A 248 10.05 -21.36 -0.36
C LEU A 248 9.09 -22.17 0.51
N LEU A 249 7.83 -21.73 0.67
CA LEU A 249 6.82 -22.50 1.39
C LEU A 249 6.54 -23.84 0.71
N GLN A 250 6.40 -23.85 -0.62
CA GLN A 250 6.21 -25.09 -1.39
C GLN A 250 7.41 -26.03 -1.24
N GLU A 251 8.63 -25.53 -1.49
CA GLU A 251 9.87 -26.33 -1.46
C GLU A 251 10.18 -26.89 -0.06
N ARG A 252 9.88 -26.14 1.01
CA ARG A 252 10.24 -26.52 2.39
C ARG A 252 9.17 -27.36 3.09
N THR A 253 7.90 -27.09 2.82
CA THR A 253 6.80 -27.79 3.51
C THR A 253 6.23 -28.95 2.71
N GLY A 254 6.44 -28.96 1.38
CA GLY A 254 5.79 -29.91 0.46
C GLY A 254 4.26 -29.78 0.42
N LYS A 255 3.70 -28.70 0.98
CA LYS A 255 2.26 -28.45 1.00
C LYS A 255 1.84 -27.61 -0.19
N LEU A 256 0.59 -27.77 -0.60
CA LEU A 256 -0.05 -26.90 -1.57
C LEU A 256 -0.22 -25.50 -1.00
N THR A 257 0.05 -24.52 -1.83
CA THR A 257 -0.10 -23.09 -1.52
C THR A 257 -1.22 -22.48 -2.35
N CYS A 258 -1.96 -21.56 -1.73
CA CYS A 258 -2.96 -20.75 -2.41
C CYS A 258 -2.59 -19.29 -2.19
N ALA A 259 -2.50 -18.51 -3.27
CA ALA A 259 -2.27 -17.08 -3.21
C ALA A 259 -3.51 -16.32 -3.68
N VAL A 260 -3.86 -15.26 -2.95
CA VAL A 260 -5.01 -14.40 -3.23
C VAL A 260 -4.52 -12.96 -3.34
N GLY A 261 -4.96 -12.22 -4.35
CA GLY A 261 -4.64 -10.80 -4.52
C GLY A 261 -5.54 -10.11 -5.52
N ASP A 262 -5.59 -8.79 -5.48
CA ASP A 262 -6.50 -7.94 -6.25
C ASP A 262 -5.78 -6.99 -7.22
N GLY A 263 -4.45 -6.91 -7.15
CA GLY A 263 -3.66 -5.92 -7.89
C GLY A 263 -2.45 -6.48 -8.63
N GLY A 264 -1.82 -5.61 -9.42
CA GLY A 264 -0.58 -5.92 -10.16
C GLY A 264 0.59 -6.36 -9.28
N ASN A 265 0.60 -5.95 -8.00
CA ASN A 265 1.65 -6.30 -7.03
C ASN A 265 1.62 -7.76 -6.58
N ASP A 266 0.50 -8.46 -6.81
CA ASP A 266 0.28 -9.83 -6.36
C ASP A 266 0.33 -10.84 -7.51
N VAL A 267 0.44 -10.38 -8.76
CA VAL A 267 0.45 -11.24 -9.96
C VAL A 267 1.57 -12.28 -9.88
N SER A 268 2.78 -11.87 -9.50
CA SER A 268 3.92 -12.77 -9.35
C SER A 268 3.68 -13.85 -8.29
N MET A 269 3.10 -13.46 -7.15
CA MET A 269 2.75 -14.38 -6.05
C MET A 269 1.63 -15.35 -6.46
N ILE A 270 0.60 -14.87 -7.16
CA ILE A 270 -0.53 -15.65 -7.67
C ILE A 270 -0.05 -16.70 -8.67
N GLN A 271 0.84 -16.31 -9.59
CA GLN A 271 1.40 -17.20 -10.60
C GLN A 271 2.33 -18.28 -10.03
N GLU A 272 3.04 -17.99 -8.94
CA GLU A 272 3.94 -18.95 -8.30
C GLU A 272 3.19 -20.02 -7.48
N SER A 273 2.00 -19.70 -6.99
CA SER A 273 1.21 -20.61 -6.14
C SER A 273 0.55 -21.76 -6.92
N ASP A 274 0.26 -22.88 -6.23
CA ASP A 274 -0.47 -24.01 -6.82
C ASP A 274 -1.91 -23.64 -7.19
N CYS A 275 -2.51 -22.71 -6.44
CA CYS A 275 -3.82 -22.14 -6.71
C CYS A 275 -3.80 -20.61 -6.55
N GLY A 276 -3.87 -19.92 -7.68
CA GLY A 276 -3.96 -18.47 -7.73
C GLY A 276 -5.41 -17.97 -7.83
N VAL A 277 -5.81 -17.08 -6.92
CA VAL A 277 -7.14 -16.44 -6.92
C VAL A 277 -6.98 -14.94 -7.09
N GLY A 278 -7.44 -14.43 -8.23
CA GLY A 278 -7.57 -13.00 -8.47
C GLY A 278 -8.90 -12.49 -7.94
N VAL A 279 -8.88 -11.45 -7.12
CA VAL A 279 -10.10 -10.75 -6.68
C VAL A 279 -10.37 -9.62 -7.66
N GLU A 280 -11.58 -9.60 -8.24
CA GLU A 280 -11.99 -8.52 -9.13
C GLU A 280 -12.22 -7.24 -8.31
N GLY A 281 -11.34 -6.25 -8.49
CA GLY A 281 -11.58 -4.92 -7.96
C GLY A 281 -12.81 -4.29 -8.62
N LYS A 282 -13.81 -3.91 -7.84
CA LYS A 282 -14.89 -3.03 -8.34
C LYS A 282 -14.32 -1.64 -8.62
N VAL A 283 -13.78 -1.45 -9.82
CA VAL A 283 -13.54 -0.12 -10.37
C VAL A 283 -14.92 0.51 -10.59
N ARG A 284 -15.19 1.66 -9.95
CA ARG A 284 -16.37 2.47 -10.32
C ARG A 284 -16.28 2.73 -11.83
N GLU A 285 -17.28 2.20 -12.53
CA GLU A 285 -17.51 2.16 -13.96
C GLU A 285 -16.67 3.13 -14.82
N ASN A 286 -15.67 2.58 -15.51
CA ASN A 286 -15.44 2.87 -16.92
C ASN A 286 -14.78 1.64 -17.56
N ARG A 287 -15.65 0.79 -18.14
CA ARG A 287 -15.40 -0.35 -19.04
C ARG A 287 -13.96 -0.88 -19.10
N LEU A 288 -13.74 -2.05 -18.50
CA LEU A 288 -12.85 -3.08 -19.03
C LEU A 288 -13.54 -4.42 -18.88
N ARG A 289 -13.84 -5.04 -20.04
CA ARG A 289 -14.52 -6.31 -20.17
C ARG A 289 -13.44 -7.36 -20.48
N TRP A 290 -13.33 -8.41 -19.67
CA TRP A 290 -12.59 -9.61 -20.04
C TRP A 290 -13.53 -10.84 -20.03
N LEU A 291 -13.29 -11.73 -21.00
CA LEU A 291 -14.19 -12.78 -21.48
C LEU A 291 -14.27 -14.03 -20.59
N GLN A 292 -15.48 -14.60 -20.57
CA GLN A 292 -15.99 -15.94 -20.20
C GLN A 292 -15.06 -17.02 -19.58
N THR A 293 -15.58 -17.65 -18.53
CA THR A 293 -15.16 -18.95 -17.95
C THR A 293 -15.95 -20.14 -18.54
N SER A 294 -15.31 -21.33 -18.56
CA SER A 294 -15.97 -22.62 -18.86
C SER A 294 -16.86 -23.09 -17.71
N PRO A 295 -18.03 -23.71 -17.98
CA PRO A 295 -19.02 -24.06 -16.96
C PRO A 295 -18.86 -25.50 -16.46
N SER A 296 -17.91 -25.77 -15.56
CA SER A 296 -17.94 -27.00 -14.75
C SER A 296 -16.86 -27.01 -13.67
N LEU A 297 -17.12 -26.36 -12.54
CA LEU A 297 -16.52 -26.71 -11.23
C LEU A 297 -17.27 -25.97 -10.13
N ASN A 298 -18.03 -26.73 -9.33
CA ASN A 298 -18.55 -26.28 -8.04
C ASN A 298 -17.38 -26.30 -7.05
N LEU A 299 -16.77 -25.14 -6.79
CA LEU A 299 -15.80 -24.98 -5.71
C LEU A 299 -16.07 -23.70 -4.94
N SER A 300 -16.42 -23.85 -3.66
CA SER A 300 -16.69 -22.75 -2.73
C SER A 300 -15.35 -22.20 -2.22
N ILE A 301 -15.03 -20.96 -2.59
CA ILE A 301 -13.84 -20.18 -2.19
C ILE A 301 -14.22 -19.22 -1.06
N LEU A 302 -13.26 -18.85 -0.18
CA LEU A 302 -13.10 -17.57 0.55
C LEU A 302 -11.93 -17.77 1.57
N ALA A 303 -10.95 -16.88 1.85
CA ALA A 303 -10.60 -15.51 1.46
C ALA A 303 -9.10 -15.26 1.77
N GLY A 304 -8.51 -14.28 1.09
CA GLY A 304 -7.26 -13.62 1.45
C GLY A 304 -7.46 -12.10 1.47
N CYS A 305 -6.54 -11.44 2.15
CA CYS A 305 -6.56 -10.05 2.60
C CYS A 305 -7.10 -9.00 1.63
N LEU A 306 -7.59 -7.93 2.23
CA LEU A 306 -8.72 -7.21 1.68
C LEU A 306 -8.43 -5.72 1.65
N TRP A 307 -8.67 -5.13 0.48
CA TRP A 307 -8.54 -3.71 0.18
C TRP A 307 -9.91 -3.00 0.07
N CYS A 308 -9.95 -1.80 0.67
CA CYS A 308 -10.68 -0.57 0.36
C CYS A 308 -12.10 -0.67 -0.24
N THR A 309 -13.13 -0.38 0.58
CA THR A 309 -14.34 0.32 0.11
C THR A 309 -14.84 1.33 1.15
N ALA A 310 -15.22 2.54 0.70
CA ALA A 310 -15.96 3.51 1.50
C ALA A 310 -17.19 4.00 0.73
N GLY A 311 -18.31 4.14 1.47
CA GLY A 311 -19.50 4.84 1.00
C GLY A 311 -20.79 4.44 1.73
N THR A 312 -20.93 4.78 3.01
CA THR A 312 -22.25 4.97 3.62
C THR A 312 -22.84 6.30 3.13
N ALA A 313 -23.91 6.23 2.34
CA ALA A 313 -24.82 7.36 2.20
C ALA A 313 -25.94 7.20 3.23
N THR A 314 -25.91 8.03 4.26
CA THR A 314 -27.07 8.32 5.11
C THR A 314 -27.99 9.26 4.35
N SER A 315 -29.27 8.90 4.24
CA SER A 315 -30.35 9.89 4.17
C SER A 315 -31.50 9.38 5.04
N GLY A 316 -31.90 10.21 6.00
CA GLY A 316 -32.91 9.92 7.00
C GLY A 316 -34.34 10.27 6.56
N GLN A 317 -35.25 9.42 7.02
CA GLN A 317 -36.63 9.63 7.50
C GLN A 317 -37.72 10.39 6.69
N LEU A 318 -38.74 9.59 6.30
CA LEU A 318 -40.21 9.60 6.65
C LEU A 318 -41.08 10.86 6.33
N PRO A 319 -42.43 10.79 6.16
CA PRO A 319 -43.38 9.76 6.64
C PRO A 319 -44.57 9.35 5.70
N SER A 320 -45.31 8.32 6.15
CA SER A 320 -46.76 7.99 5.96
C SER A 320 -47.56 8.43 4.73
N ALA A 321 -48.31 7.49 4.12
CA ALA A 321 -49.79 7.42 4.22
C ALA A 321 -50.39 6.36 3.27
N SER A 322 -51.38 5.61 3.80
CA SER A 322 -52.60 5.02 3.16
C SER A 322 -52.57 4.69 1.66
N SER A 323 -52.99 3.51 1.21
CA SER A 323 -54.20 2.74 1.59
C SER A 323 -54.10 1.32 1.07
#